data_AF-Q2N8W8-F1
#
_entry.id   AF-Q2N8W8-F1
#
_cell.length_a   1.000
_cell.length_b   1.000
_cell.length_c   1.000
_cell.angle_alpha   90.00
_cell.angle_beta   90.00
_cell.angle_gamma   90.00
#
_symmetry.space_group_name_H-M   'P 1'
#
loop_
_entity.id
_entity.type
_entity.pdbx_description
1 polymer ?
#
loop_
_entity_poly.entity_id
_entity_poly.type
_entity_poly.pdbx_seq_one_letter_code
_entity_poly.pdbx_strand_id
1 'polypeptide(L)'
;MAWFILLAGLAIVLISRGPDLLRIPGTMLSPTSRTAFDSWLNEDPARAEGHAALLEYLTAQGVSDVVPVWQLTRIDGHYARRCDLPVFRIPPRELWPNIVPALRLVRDEVKPRVGEVEVLSSYRTPDLNTCARGASRSNHLDFSALDLRTVDGKSGPDFYQRLCAMQDAAGPGSRMGLGAYYDASRPNYAGGRFHIDAEGFRSWGRSYTAASSPCR
;
A
#
# COMPACT_ATOMS: atom_id res chain seq x y z
N MET A 1 -26.06 -15.54 -81.46
CA MET A 1 -27.37 -15.92 -80.87
C MET A 1 -27.15 -17.14 -79.99
N ALA A 2 -27.69 -17.11 -78.76
CA ALA A 2 -27.74 -18.16 -77.71
C ALA A 2 -26.40 -18.55 -77.05
N TRP A 3 -26.15 -18.47 -75.72
CA TRP A 3 -26.82 -18.81 -74.44
C TRP A 3 -26.27 -20.11 -73.80
N PHE A 4 -25.60 -19.94 -72.64
CA PHE A 4 -25.42 -20.81 -71.45
C PHE A 4 -24.75 -22.21 -71.63
N ILE A 5 -23.93 -22.77 -70.73
CA ILE A 5 -24.13 -23.07 -69.29
C ILE A 5 -22.77 -23.25 -68.56
N LEU A 6 -22.78 -22.94 -67.26
CA LEU A 6 -21.77 -23.14 -66.20
C LEU A 6 -21.14 -24.56 -66.09
N LEU A 7 -19.95 -24.67 -65.49
CA LEU A 7 -19.72 -25.43 -64.23
C LEU A 7 -18.27 -25.40 -63.70
N ALA A 8 -18.19 -25.19 -62.38
CA ALA A 8 -17.27 -25.78 -61.39
C ALA A 8 -15.76 -25.40 -61.33
N GLY A 9 -15.43 -24.65 -60.26
CA GLY A 9 -14.64 -25.22 -59.15
C GLY A 9 -13.14 -24.91 -59.09
N LEU A 10 -12.74 -23.95 -58.25
CA LEU A 10 -11.81 -24.17 -57.12
C LEU A 10 -11.75 -22.91 -56.25
N ALA A 11 -12.20 -23.01 -54.99
CA ALA A 11 -11.99 -21.95 -54.00
C ALA A 11 -10.56 -22.07 -53.45
N ILE A 12 -9.69 -21.13 -53.78
CA ILE A 12 -8.43 -20.92 -53.06
C ILE A 12 -8.71 -19.88 -51.98
N VAL A 13 -8.71 -20.34 -50.73
CA VAL A 13 -8.77 -19.49 -49.53
C VAL A 13 -7.45 -18.72 -49.45
N LEU A 14 -7.47 -17.46 -49.90
CA LEU A 14 -6.42 -16.49 -49.60
C LEU A 14 -6.60 -16.04 -48.15
N ILE A 15 -5.84 -16.65 -47.24
CA ILE A 15 -5.66 -16.17 -45.87
C ILE A 15 -4.98 -14.79 -45.96
N SER A 16 -5.76 -13.72 -45.81
CA SER A 16 -5.21 -12.39 -45.57
C SER A 16 -4.53 -12.40 -44.20
N ARG A 17 -3.20 -12.41 -44.20
CA ARG A 17 -2.41 -12.07 -43.01
C ARG A 17 -2.61 -10.58 -42.74
N GLY A 18 -3.64 -10.27 -41.94
CA GLY A 18 -3.73 -8.98 -41.26
C GLY A 18 -2.45 -8.76 -40.44
N PRO A 19 -2.01 -7.51 -40.25
CA PRO A 19 -0.83 -7.25 -39.45
C PRO A 19 -1.10 -7.80 -38.05
N ASP A 20 -0.23 -8.72 -37.63
CA ASP A 20 -0.13 -9.20 -36.27
C ASP A 20 -0.14 -7.98 -35.34
N LEU A 21 -1.24 -7.83 -34.60
CA LEU A 21 -1.26 -7.04 -33.41
C LEU A 21 -0.17 -7.63 -32.51
N LEU A 22 0.99 -6.98 -32.46
CA LEU A 22 2.00 -7.22 -31.44
C LEU A 22 1.36 -6.86 -30.10
N ARG A 23 0.68 -7.84 -29.52
CA ARG A 23 0.25 -7.83 -28.13
C ARG A 23 1.50 -8.04 -27.30
N ILE A 24 2.19 -6.94 -26.98
CA ILE A 24 3.20 -6.96 -25.93
C ILE A 24 2.47 -7.45 -24.66
N PRO A 25 2.88 -8.58 -24.05
CA PRO A 25 2.28 -9.02 -22.79
C PRO A 25 2.50 -7.92 -21.77
N GLY A 26 1.41 -7.28 -21.36
CA GLY A 26 1.43 -6.23 -20.36
C GLY A 26 1.98 -6.79 -19.06
N THR A 27 3.20 -6.40 -18.69
CA THR A 27 3.52 -6.16 -17.30
C THR A 27 2.49 -5.15 -16.79
N MET A 28 1.41 -5.64 -16.17
CA MET A 28 0.53 -4.77 -15.40
C MET A 28 1.37 -4.18 -14.29
N LEU A 29 1.85 -2.94 -14.50
CA LEU A 29 2.47 -2.17 -13.45
C LEU A 29 1.48 -2.10 -12.29
N SER A 30 1.96 -2.38 -11.08
CA SER A 30 1.11 -2.26 -9.89
C SER A 30 0.47 -0.86 -9.90
N PRO A 31 -0.85 -0.72 -9.66
CA PRO A 31 -1.50 0.58 -9.64
C PRO A 31 -0.94 1.48 -8.52
N THR A 32 -0.26 0.90 -7.53
CA THR A 32 0.43 1.62 -6.46
C THR A 32 1.95 1.75 -6.72
N SER A 33 2.44 1.46 -7.92
CA SER A 33 3.86 1.54 -8.27
C SER A 33 4.38 2.98 -8.30
N ARG A 34 5.72 3.11 -8.31
CA ARG A 34 6.37 4.42 -8.49
C ARG A 34 5.97 5.09 -9.80
N THR A 35 5.92 4.34 -10.89
CA THR A 35 5.49 4.86 -12.20
C THR A 35 4.05 5.36 -12.19
N ALA A 36 3.15 4.64 -11.51
CA ALA A 36 1.76 5.09 -11.35
C ALA A 36 1.68 6.38 -10.51
N PHE A 37 2.50 6.48 -9.45
CA PHE A 37 2.63 7.70 -8.65
C PHE A 37 3.13 8.87 -9.51
N ASP A 38 4.18 8.68 -10.29
CA ASP A 38 4.75 9.75 -11.13
C ASP A 38 3.72 10.24 -12.18
N SER A 39 2.96 9.34 -12.80
CA SER A 39 1.85 9.71 -13.68
C SER A 39 0.79 10.54 -12.95
N TRP A 40 0.31 10.04 -11.80
CA TRP A 40 -0.69 10.72 -10.97
C TRP A 40 -0.23 12.10 -10.50
N LEU A 41 1.07 12.25 -10.19
CA LEU A 41 1.65 13.51 -9.75
C LEU A 41 1.73 14.54 -10.89
N ASN A 42 2.04 14.08 -12.10
CA ASN A 42 2.20 14.94 -13.29
C ASN A 42 0.87 15.43 -13.88
N GLU A 43 -0.24 14.77 -13.56
CA GLU A 43 -1.59 15.16 -14.03
C GLU A 43 -2.09 16.48 -13.42
N ASP A 44 -1.53 16.92 -12.29
CA ASP A 44 -2.06 18.05 -11.52
C ASP A 44 -0.92 18.76 -10.76
N PRO A 45 -0.57 20.01 -11.14
CA PRO A 45 0.48 20.78 -10.49
C PRO A 45 0.30 20.95 -8.97
N ALA A 46 -0.94 20.98 -8.47
CA ALA A 46 -1.19 21.09 -7.03
C ALA A 46 -0.76 19.83 -6.27
N ARG A 47 -0.79 18.64 -6.92
CA ARG A 47 -0.27 17.40 -6.33
C ARG A 47 1.25 17.44 -6.25
N ALA A 48 1.91 17.93 -7.30
CA ALA A 48 3.36 18.11 -7.33
C ALA A 48 3.83 19.08 -6.24
N GLU A 49 3.18 20.24 -6.10
CA GLU A 49 3.45 21.21 -5.04
C GLU A 49 3.20 20.62 -3.65
N GLY A 50 2.07 19.94 -3.46
CA GLY A 50 1.73 19.28 -2.20
C GLY A 50 2.73 18.20 -1.78
N HIS A 51 3.19 17.38 -2.72
CA HIS A 51 4.22 16.37 -2.46
C HIS A 51 5.59 17.00 -2.16
N ALA A 52 5.99 18.04 -2.88
CA ALA A 52 7.23 18.75 -2.62
C ALA A 52 7.23 19.37 -1.21
N ALA A 53 6.12 19.99 -0.81
CA ALA A 53 5.98 20.55 0.53
C ALA A 53 5.97 19.48 1.64
N LEU A 54 5.36 18.32 1.39
CA LEU A 54 5.43 17.19 2.32
C LEU A 54 6.88 16.69 2.47
N LEU A 55 7.62 16.55 1.36
CA LEU A 55 9.02 16.14 1.38
C LEU A 55 9.90 17.14 2.15
N GLU A 56 9.71 18.44 1.92
CA GLU A 56 10.41 19.50 2.63
C GLU A 56 10.13 19.41 4.14
N TYR A 57 8.86 19.28 4.52
CA TYR A 57 8.46 19.13 5.92
C TYR A 57 9.13 17.91 6.58
N LEU A 58 9.04 16.73 5.96
CA LEU A 58 9.64 15.50 6.50
C LEU A 58 11.17 15.59 6.57
N THR A 59 11.79 16.32 5.65
CA THR A 59 13.24 16.58 5.67
C THR A 59 13.61 17.47 6.85
N ALA A 60 12.86 18.54 7.09
CA ALA A 60 13.03 19.40 8.27
C ALA A 60 12.82 18.65 9.59
N GLN A 61 11.97 17.62 9.60
CA GLN A 61 11.75 16.75 10.76
C GLN A 61 12.79 15.62 10.90
N GLY A 62 13.70 15.46 9.93
CA GLY A 62 14.74 14.43 9.93
C GLY A 62 14.19 13.01 9.76
N VAL A 63 13.12 12.85 8.98
CA VAL A 63 12.44 11.56 8.75
C VAL A 63 12.11 11.27 7.28
N SER A 64 12.63 12.07 6.33
CA SER A 64 12.37 11.90 4.89
C SER A 64 13.06 10.69 4.25
N ASP A 65 14.09 10.14 4.91
CA ASP A 65 14.90 9.00 4.48
C ASP A 65 14.45 7.67 5.08
N VAL A 66 13.48 7.69 6.01
CA VAL A 66 12.95 6.49 6.67
C VAL A 66 12.24 5.59 5.66
N VAL A 67 11.41 6.15 4.80
CA VAL A 67 10.76 5.44 3.69
C VAL A 67 10.64 6.41 2.51
N PRO A 68 10.55 5.93 1.26
CA PRO A 68 10.34 6.84 0.14
C PRO A 68 9.05 7.65 0.33
N VAL A 69 9.16 8.98 0.39
CA VAL A 69 8.04 9.88 0.74
C VAL A 69 6.81 9.69 -0.15
N TRP A 70 6.99 9.35 -1.44
CA TRP A 70 5.88 9.04 -2.34
C TRP A 70 5.00 7.88 -1.84
N GLN A 71 5.54 6.92 -1.09
CA GLN A 71 4.76 5.82 -0.52
C GLN A 71 3.83 6.28 0.61
N LEU A 72 4.15 7.40 1.28
CA LEU A 72 3.29 8.06 2.27
C LEU A 72 2.07 8.75 1.62
N THR A 73 1.93 8.68 0.30
CA THR A 73 0.72 9.12 -0.40
C THR A 73 -0.23 7.96 -0.69
N ARG A 74 0.18 6.70 -0.47
CA ARG A 74 -0.67 5.53 -0.70
C ARG A 74 -1.76 5.44 0.36
N ILE A 75 -3.01 5.26 -0.10
CA ILE A 75 -4.17 5.21 0.80
C ILE A 75 -4.69 3.82 1.12
N ASP A 76 -3.98 2.74 0.74
CA ASP A 76 -4.47 1.34 0.62
C ASP A 76 -5.04 1.03 -0.78
N GLY A 77 -4.17 0.50 -1.64
CA GLY A 77 -4.54 0.16 -3.02
C GLY A 77 -5.53 -1.00 -3.17
N HIS A 78 -5.73 -1.84 -2.15
CA HIS A 78 -6.74 -2.91 -2.22
C HIS A 78 -8.14 -2.34 -2.05
N TYR A 79 -8.35 -1.57 -0.97
CA TYR A 79 -9.64 -0.94 -0.71
C TYR A 79 -9.93 0.18 -1.71
N ALA A 80 -8.95 1.00 -2.10
CA ALA A 80 -9.15 2.06 -3.07
C ALA A 80 -9.75 1.53 -4.38
N ARG A 81 -9.20 0.43 -4.93
CA ARG A 81 -9.80 -0.21 -6.12
C ARG A 81 -11.20 -0.75 -5.89
N ARG A 82 -11.45 -1.37 -4.73
CA ARG A 82 -12.77 -1.93 -4.41
C ARG A 82 -13.83 -0.83 -4.26
N CYS A 83 -13.39 0.36 -3.86
CA CYS A 83 -14.22 1.52 -3.60
C CYS A 83 -14.26 2.51 -4.78
N ASP A 84 -13.59 2.19 -5.90
CA ASP A 84 -13.44 3.09 -7.05
C ASP A 84 -12.87 4.48 -6.68
N LEU A 85 -11.84 4.48 -5.84
CA LEU A 85 -11.15 5.68 -5.36
C LEU A 85 -9.71 5.74 -5.90
N PRO A 86 -9.12 6.94 -6.02
CA PRO A 86 -7.70 7.10 -6.31
C PRO A 86 -6.84 6.35 -5.28
N VAL A 87 -5.74 5.74 -5.73
CA VAL A 87 -4.85 4.97 -4.84
C VAL A 87 -3.81 5.83 -4.13
N PHE A 88 -3.67 7.09 -4.56
CA PHE A 88 -2.78 8.09 -3.98
C PHE A 88 -3.54 9.33 -3.53
N ARG A 89 -3.07 9.95 -2.44
CA ARG A 89 -3.56 11.21 -1.92
C ARG A 89 -2.45 11.92 -1.15
N ILE A 90 -2.25 13.21 -1.41
CA ILE A 90 -1.44 14.04 -0.51
C ILE A 90 -2.22 14.23 0.80
N PRO A 91 -1.66 13.84 1.97
CA PRO A 91 -2.31 14.03 3.25
C PRO A 91 -2.50 15.53 3.57
N PRO A 92 -3.60 15.93 4.24
CA PRO A 92 -3.79 17.30 4.69
C PRO A 92 -2.61 17.80 5.53
N ARG A 93 -2.22 19.07 5.32
CA ARG A 93 -0.99 19.66 5.87
C ARG A 93 -1.00 19.70 7.40
N GLU A 94 -2.15 19.97 7.97
CA GLU A 94 -2.42 20.01 9.40
C GLU A 94 -2.17 18.66 10.10
N LEU A 95 -2.18 17.54 9.37
CA LEU A 95 -1.95 16.21 9.92
C LEU A 95 -0.48 15.76 9.83
N TRP A 96 0.38 16.47 9.10
CA TRP A 96 1.78 16.05 8.90
C TRP A 96 2.58 15.84 10.19
N PRO A 97 2.40 16.60 11.29
CA PRO A 97 3.09 16.32 12.54
C PRO A 97 2.82 14.92 13.11
N ASN A 98 1.65 14.36 12.83
CA ASN A 98 1.19 13.12 13.44
C ASN A 98 1.94 11.88 12.91
N ILE A 99 2.49 11.92 11.69
CA ILE A 99 3.21 10.77 11.12
C ILE A 99 4.64 10.65 11.65
N VAL A 100 5.22 11.77 12.14
CA VAL A 100 6.64 11.86 12.49
C VAL A 100 7.02 10.83 13.57
N PRO A 101 6.26 10.65 14.67
CA PRO A 101 6.60 9.66 15.68
C PRO A 101 6.55 8.23 15.15
N ALA A 102 5.57 7.90 14.30
CA ALA A 102 5.48 6.57 13.67
C ALA A 102 6.68 6.31 12.74
N LEU A 103 7.13 7.30 11.97
CA LEU A 103 8.34 7.18 11.16
C LEU A 103 9.60 6.98 12.01
N ARG A 104 9.70 7.64 13.16
CA ARG A 104 10.81 7.39 14.10
C ARG A 104 10.80 5.96 14.62
N LEU A 105 9.63 5.43 15.00
CA LEU A 105 9.50 4.01 15.36
C LEU A 105 9.90 3.08 14.21
N VAL A 106 9.55 3.42 12.97
CA VAL A 106 9.98 2.63 11.80
C VAL A 106 11.50 2.63 11.65
N ARG A 107 12.15 3.79 11.79
CA ARG A 107 13.60 3.95 11.70
C ARG A 107 14.33 3.22 12.83
N ASP A 108 13.89 3.44 14.06
CA ASP A 108 14.64 3.11 15.27
C ASP A 108 14.33 1.69 15.77
N GLU A 109 13.12 1.19 15.52
CA GLU A 109 12.66 -0.11 16.03
C GLU A 109 12.37 -1.12 14.92
N VAL A 110 11.61 -0.74 13.89
CA VAL A 110 11.14 -1.70 12.87
C VAL A 110 12.26 -2.15 11.96
N LYS A 111 12.93 -1.23 11.26
CA LYS A 111 13.97 -1.57 10.28
C LYS A 111 15.12 -2.39 10.88
N PRO A 112 15.65 -2.07 12.09
CA PRO A 112 16.69 -2.89 12.71
C PRO A 112 16.28 -4.34 13.00
N ARG A 113 14.97 -4.60 13.12
CA ARG A 113 14.45 -5.92 13.51
C ARG A 113 13.97 -6.76 12.34
N VAL A 114 13.35 -6.13 11.35
CA VAL A 114 12.74 -6.85 10.22
C VAL A 114 13.37 -6.57 8.86
N GLY A 115 14.23 -5.55 8.77
CA GLY A 115 14.83 -5.06 7.54
C GLY A 115 14.00 -3.97 6.86
N GLU A 116 14.33 -3.67 5.60
CA GLU A 116 13.65 -2.64 4.82
C GLU A 116 12.16 -2.94 4.62
N VAL A 117 11.35 -1.88 4.65
CA VAL A 117 9.88 -1.95 4.58
C VAL A 117 9.34 -1.09 3.44
N GLU A 118 8.15 -1.48 2.98
CA GLU A 118 7.34 -0.73 2.04
C GLU A 118 6.03 -0.29 2.71
N VAL A 119 5.66 0.99 2.54
CA VAL A 119 4.39 1.52 3.02
C VAL A 119 3.28 1.16 2.04
N LEU A 120 2.27 0.42 2.51
CA LEU A 120 1.12 -0.01 1.73
C LEU A 120 -0.08 0.94 1.90
N SER A 121 -0.20 1.56 3.07
CA SER A 121 -1.22 2.55 3.42
C SER A 121 -0.68 3.47 4.50
N SER A 122 -1.02 4.76 4.42
CA SER A 122 -0.67 5.76 5.43
C SER A 122 -1.91 6.61 5.75
N TYR A 123 -2.10 7.78 5.13
CA TYR A 123 -3.35 8.51 5.24
C TYR A 123 -4.48 7.77 4.50
N ARG A 124 -5.63 7.62 5.15
CA ARG A 124 -6.87 7.16 4.52
C ARG A 124 -7.86 8.31 4.46
N THR A 125 -8.45 8.54 3.30
CA THR A 125 -9.54 9.52 3.19
C THR A 125 -10.77 9.04 3.98
N PRO A 126 -11.62 9.96 4.47
CA PRO A 126 -12.88 9.60 5.11
C PRO A 126 -13.75 8.66 4.26
N ASP A 127 -13.82 8.91 2.94
CA ASP A 127 -14.58 8.09 1.99
C ASP A 127 -14.04 6.66 1.90
N LEU A 128 -12.70 6.52 1.79
CA LEU A 128 -12.07 5.21 1.76
C LEU A 128 -12.29 4.47 3.08
N ASN A 129 -12.09 5.15 4.22
CA ASN A 129 -12.26 4.51 5.52
C ASN A 129 -13.71 4.03 5.71
N THR A 130 -14.69 4.82 5.29
CA THR A 130 -16.11 4.46 5.33
C THR A 130 -16.41 3.26 4.43
N CYS A 131 -15.96 3.30 3.17
CA CYS A 131 -16.18 2.21 2.22
C CYS A 131 -15.50 0.90 2.65
N ALA A 132 -14.29 0.99 3.20
CA ALA A 132 -13.55 -0.15 3.75
C ALA A 132 -14.16 -0.69 5.06
N ARG A 133 -15.20 -0.03 5.61
CA ARG A 133 -15.76 -0.28 6.94
C ARG A 133 -14.68 -0.24 8.02
N GLY A 134 -13.74 0.69 7.86
CA GLY A 134 -12.68 0.95 8.82
C GLY A 134 -13.22 1.46 10.15
N ALA A 135 -12.39 1.38 11.18
CA ALA A 135 -12.74 1.92 12.49
C ALA A 135 -13.01 3.43 12.40
N SER A 136 -14.01 3.91 13.13
CA SER A 136 -14.38 5.34 13.17
C SER A 136 -13.27 6.22 13.76
N ARG A 137 -12.42 5.65 14.62
CA ARG A 137 -11.23 6.29 15.21
C ARG A 137 -9.94 5.66 14.68
N SER A 138 -9.90 5.40 13.38
CA SER A 138 -8.71 4.85 12.73
C SER A 138 -7.60 5.89 12.70
N ASN A 139 -6.42 5.56 13.22
CA ASN A 139 -5.22 6.41 13.15
C ASN A 139 -4.81 6.79 11.72
N HIS A 140 -5.23 6.01 10.71
CA HIS A 140 -5.01 6.37 9.31
C HIS A 140 -5.79 7.62 8.88
N LEU A 141 -6.91 7.96 9.52
CA LEU A 141 -7.66 9.20 9.25
C LEU A 141 -6.87 10.43 9.70
N ASP A 142 -6.03 10.28 10.72
CA ASP A 142 -5.25 11.37 11.31
C ASP A 142 -3.80 11.40 10.79
N PHE A 143 -3.48 10.59 9.77
CA PHE A 143 -2.13 10.41 9.24
C PHE A 143 -1.10 10.08 10.35
N SER A 144 -1.51 9.29 11.34
CA SER A 144 -0.66 8.88 12.48
C SER A 144 -0.25 7.40 12.44
N ALA A 145 -0.52 6.72 11.32
CA ALA A 145 -0.30 5.29 11.18
C ALA A 145 0.25 4.89 9.80
N LEU A 146 0.95 3.75 9.79
CA LEU A 146 1.52 3.10 8.62
C LEU A 146 1.11 1.64 8.61
N ASP A 147 0.57 1.18 7.48
CA ASP A 147 0.53 -0.24 7.18
C ASP A 147 1.71 -0.60 6.29
N LEU A 148 2.48 -1.58 6.72
CA LEU A 148 3.80 -1.93 6.20
C LEU A 148 3.84 -3.40 5.78
N ARG A 149 4.80 -3.71 4.91
CA ARG A 149 5.34 -5.06 4.70
C ARG A 149 6.85 -4.97 4.53
N THR A 150 7.59 -6.05 4.75
CA THR A 150 9.02 -6.04 4.40
C THR A 150 9.21 -6.15 2.89
N VAL A 151 10.29 -5.56 2.37
CA VAL A 151 10.62 -5.60 0.94
C VAL A 151 10.95 -7.03 0.48
N ASP A 152 11.56 -7.84 1.36
CA ASP A 152 11.88 -9.25 1.12
C ASP A 152 10.71 -10.21 1.36
N GLY A 153 9.52 -9.71 1.69
CA GLY A 153 8.30 -10.52 1.80
C GLY A 153 8.25 -11.47 3.00
N LYS A 154 8.98 -11.17 4.09
CA LYS A 154 8.88 -11.90 5.35
C LYS A 154 7.44 -11.91 5.86
N SER A 155 7.02 -13.08 6.33
CA SER A 155 5.68 -13.34 6.85
C SER A 155 5.70 -14.57 7.75
N GLY A 156 4.52 -14.97 8.26
CA GLY A 156 4.37 -16.16 9.09
C GLY A 156 4.66 -15.94 10.59
N PRO A 157 4.49 -17.00 11.41
CA PRO A 157 4.52 -16.90 12.86
C PRO A 157 5.79 -16.24 13.41
N ASP A 158 6.97 -16.71 12.98
CA ASP A 158 8.26 -16.20 13.49
C ASP A 158 8.48 -14.72 13.16
N PHE A 159 7.95 -14.25 12.03
CA PHE A 159 8.00 -12.83 11.68
C PHE A 159 7.17 -11.99 12.64
N TYR A 160 5.94 -12.41 12.92
CA TYR A 160 5.07 -11.70 13.86
C TYR A 160 5.58 -11.78 15.30
N GLN A 161 6.17 -12.90 15.73
CA GLN A 161 6.85 -13.01 17.02
C GLN A 161 8.02 -12.03 17.15
N ARG A 162 8.80 -11.82 16.08
CA ARG A 162 9.86 -10.79 16.06
C ARG A 162 9.31 -9.37 16.21
N LEU A 163 8.18 -9.06 15.56
CA LEU A 163 7.50 -7.78 15.74
C LEU A 163 6.99 -7.59 17.18
N CYS A 164 6.47 -8.64 17.81
CA CYS A 164 6.02 -8.59 19.20
C CYS A 164 7.20 -8.33 20.16
N ALA A 165 8.30 -9.09 20.02
CA ALA A 165 9.50 -8.89 20.83
C ALA A 165 10.11 -7.48 20.63
N MET A 166 10.02 -6.92 19.43
CA MET A 166 10.41 -5.53 19.16
C MET A 166 9.53 -4.55 19.94
N GLN A 167 8.21 -4.69 19.87
CA GLN A 167 7.30 -3.80 20.60
C GLN A 167 7.56 -3.88 22.11
N ASP A 168 7.71 -5.08 22.66
CA ASP A 168 8.01 -5.28 24.08
C ASP A 168 9.31 -4.61 24.51
N ALA A 169 10.35 -4.69 23.68
CA ALA A 169 11.64 -4.04 23.92
C ALA A 169 11.55 -2.51 23.87
N ALA A 170 10.77 -1.95 22.94
CA ALA A 170 10.53 -0.50 22.86
C ALA A 170 9.71 0.00 24.08
N GLY A 171 8.85 -0.86 24.62
CA GLY A 171 8.12 -0.67 25.87
C GLY A 171 7.08 0.46 25.84
N PRO A 172 6.35 0.68 26.96
CA PRO A 172 5.25 1.63 27.01
C PRO A 172 5.62 3.09 26.69
N GLY A 173 6.86 3.49 27.00
CA GLY A 173 7.37 4.84 26.72
C GLY A 173 7.42 5.19 25.23
N SER A 174 7.56 4.18 24.36
CA SER A 174 7.52 4.36 22.90
C SER A 174 6.13 4.74 22.36
N ARG A 175 5.07 4.46 23.13
CA ARG A 175 3.67 4.54 22.68
C ARG A 175 3.39 3.76 21.39
N MET A 176 4.21 2.76 21.06
CA MET A 176 4.07 1.98 19.84
C MET A 176 2.77 1.17 19.82
N GLY A 177 1.89 1.48 18.89
CA GLY A 177 0.78 0.62 18.51
C GLY A 177 1.24 -0.37 17.44
N LEU A 178 1.04 -1.67 17.68
CA LEU A 178 1.38 -2.74 16.74
C LEU A 178 0.12 -3.51 16.33
N GLY A 179 -0.20 -3.50 15.04
CA GLY A 179 -1.24 -4.36 14.49
C GLY A 179 -0.65 -5.48 13.63
N ALA A 180 -1.20 -6.67 13.74
CA ALA A 180 -0.85 -7.78 12.88
C ALA A 180 -2.06 -8.24 12.06
N TYR A 181 -1.96 -8.14 10.74
CA TYR A 181 -2.96 -8.71 9.84
C TYR A 181 -2.71 -10.22 9.66
N TYR A 182 -2.54 -10.94 10.76
CA TYR A 182 -2.11 -12.33 10.80
C TYR A 182 -3.18 -13.24 11.38
N ASP A 183 -3.21 -14.47 10.88
CA ASP A 183 -4.03 -15.56 11.42
C ASP A 183 -3.22 -16.86 11.45
N ALA A 184 -3.08 -17.47 12.63
CA ALA A 184 -2.36 -18.74 12.77
C ALA A 184 -3.03 -19.89 11.98
N SER A 185 -4.35 -19.85 11.79
CA SER A 185 -5.08 -20.80 10.97
C SER A 185 -4.96 -20.52 9.47
N ARG A 186 -4.46 -19.34 9.08
CA ARG A 186 -4.26 -18.91 7.69
C ARG A 186 -2.93 -18.15 7.56
N PRO A 187 -1.78 -18.84 7.64
CA PRO A 187 -0.47 -18.19 7.76
C PRO A 187 -0.08 -17.30 6.57
N ASN A 188 -0.73 -17.49 5.41
CA ASN A 188 -0.54 -16.67 4.21
C ASN A 188 -1.48 -15.45 4.14
N TYR A 189 -2.36 -15.26 5.12
CA TYR A 189 -3.30 -14.14 5.15
C TYR A 189 -2.54 -12.81 5.27
N ALA A 190 -2.94 -11.85 4.44
CA ALA A 190 -2.38 -10.50 4.32
C ALA A 190 -0.86 -10.39 4.07
N GLY A 191 -0.18 -11.48 3.68
CA GLY A 191 1.15 -11.44 3.08
C GLY A 191 2.23 -10.71 3.89
N GLY A 192 2.25 -10.90 5.22
CA GLY A 192 3.22 -10.25 6.10
C GLY A 192 2.90 -8.79 6.42
N ARG A 193 1.70 -8.30 6.09
CA ARG A 193 1.27 -6.94 6.43
C ARG A 193 1.17 -6.76 7.95
N PHE A 194 1.64 -5.62 8.44
CA PHE A 194 1.53 -5.19 9.83
C PHE A 194 1.29 -3.68 9.89
N HIS A 195 0.86 -3.19 11.04
CA HIS A 195 0.52 -1.80 11.30
C HIS A 195 1.41 -1.23 12.40
N ILE A 196 1.88 0.01 12.21
CA ILE A 196 2.63 0.77 13.20
C ILE A 196 2.00 2.16 13.34
N ASP A 197 1.75 2.54 14.59
CA ASP A 197 1.41 3.90 14.99
C ASP A 197 2.14 4.27 16.29
N ALA A 198 2.08 5.53 16.69
CA ALA A 198 2.68 6.03 17.93
C ALA A 198 1.64 6.62 18.90
N GLU A 199 0.39 6.17 18.81
CA GLU A 199 -0.72 6.76 19.55
C GLU A 199 -0.96 6.11 20.92
N GLY A 200 -0.37 4.94 21.18
CA GLY A 200 -0.44 4.29 22.48
C GLY A 200 0.09 2.86 22.42
N PHE A 201 0.69 2.42 23.53
CA PHE A 201 1.29 1.08 23.66
C PHE A 201 0.20 0.00 23.70
N ARG A 202 -0.07 -0.62 22.55
CA ARG A 202 -1.13 -1.62 22.38
C ARG A 202 -0.82 -2.56 21.23
N SER A 203 -1.34 -3.78 21.31
CA SER A 203 -1.27 -4.72 20.20
C SER A 203 -2.65 -5.25 19.81
N TRP A 204 -2.87 -5.50 18.52
CA TRP A 204 -4.11 -6.05 17.98
C TRP A 204 -3.85 -6.96 16.78
N GLY A 205 -4.80 -7.87 16.49
CA GLY A 205 -4.67 -8.84 15.40
C GLY A 205 -5.79 -8.79 14.37
N ARG A 206 -6.03 -9.92 13.68
CA ARG A 206 -7.01 -10.04 12.58
C ARG A 206 -8.39 -9.44 12.86
N SER A 207 -8.88 -9.54 14.09
CA SER A 207 -10.20 -9.01 14.47
C SER A 207 -10.20 -7.53 14.79
N TYR A 208 -9.09 -6.81 14.55
CA TYR A 208 -8.89 -5.40 14.93
C TYR A 208 -9.04 -5.16 16.44
N THR A 209 -8.88 -6.22 17.23
CA THR A 209 -8.92 -6.14 18.68
C THR A 209 -7.71 -6.83 19.26
N ALA A 210 -7.41 -6.48 20.50
CA ALA A 210 -6.28 -7.04 21.20
C ALA A 210 -6.46 -8.56 21.43
N ALA A 211 -7.69 -9.08 21.48
CA ALA A 211 -7.98 -10.51 21.67
C ALA A 211 -7.41 -11.43 20.56
N SER A 212 -7.16 -10.91 19.36
CA SER A 212 -6.53 -11.67 18.26
C SER A 212 -5.06 -11.32 18.04
N SER A 213 -4.47 -10.49 18.91
CA SER A 213 -3.06 -10.09 18.80
C SER A 213 -2.13 -11.30 18.90
N PRO A 214 -1.10 -11.42 18.04
CA PRO A 214 -0.08 -12.45 18.17
C PRO A 214 0.95 -12.16 19.28
N CYS A 215 0.88 -10.98 19.92
CA CYS A 215 1.82 -10.55 20.95
C CYS A 215 1.33 -10.87 22.37
N ARG A 216 0.60 -11.97 22.52
CA ARG A 216 0.02 -12.43 23.78
C ARG A 216 0.30 -13.91 23.98
#